data_AF-A0A661KXN0-F1
#
_entry.id   AF-A0A661KXN0-F1
#
_cell.length_a   1.000
_cell.length_b   1.000
_cell.length_c   1.000
_cell.angle_alpha   90.00
_cell.angle_beta   90.00
_cell.angle_gamma   90.00
#
_symmetry.space_group_name_H-M   'P 1'
#
loop_
_entity.id
_entity.type
_entity.pdbx_description
1 polymer ?
#
loop_
_entity_poly.entity_id
_entity_poly.type
_entity_poly.pdbx_seq_one_letter_code
_entity_poly.pdbx_strand_id
1 'polypeptide(L)'
;MPGGPAEAVGMVVGDRITKIDKTSTKGWTLARVIKHLRGPVGTSVILTIHRNGAVFEKHVKRALLPSRETIAALAIRSMAYRRLRKLEEATKEAETAFELDSSNEAAKIAMAATYMDRRNYDRALRLLSGINNSATARILEATAYAKVGDFRQAIDIFRAIPEEKLSSKNVPLWKDRADFLLALKPFVASKMKNAVALKAQGRYKEALIQLADALKAADAM
;
A
#
# COMPACT_ATOMS: atom_id res chain seq x y z
N MET A 1 -6.03 -6.94 15.30
CA MET A 1 -5.14 -7.36 14.20
C MET A 1 -5.62 -8.73 13.78
N PRO A 2 -6.12 -8.88 12.54
CA PRO A 2 -6.45 -10.19 11.98
C PRO A 2 -5.28 -11.16 12.13
N GLY A 3 -5.52 -12.40 12.51
CA GLY A 3 -4.50 -13.43 12.78
C GLY A 3 -3.70 -13.21 14.08
N GLY A 4 -4.03 -12.22 14.90
CA GLY A 4 -3.28 -11.90 16.12
C GLY A 4 -3.61 -12.81 17.33
N PRO A 5 -2.76 -12.81 18.38
CA PRO A 5 -2.96 -13.64 19.58
C PRO A 5 -4.33 -13.54 20.26
N ALA A 6 -4.92 -12.34 20.26
CA ALA A 6 -6.22 -12.09 20.89
C ALA A 6 -7.38 -12.70 20.06
N GLU A 7 -7.31 -12.63 18.74
CA GLU A 7 -8.33 -13.23 17.88
C GLU A 7 -8.27 -14.76 17.93
N ALA A 8 -7.07 -15.34 18.03
CA ALA A 8 -6.86 -16.78 18.15
C ALA A 8 -7.57 -17.41 19.37
N VAL A 9 -7.92 -16.61 20.38
CA VAL A 9 -8.68 -17.04 21.56
C VAL A 9 -10.14 -16.55 21.56
N GLY A 10 -10.60 -15.97 20.45
CA GLY A 10 -11.97 -15.48 20.26
C GLY A 10 -12.29 -14.18 21.01
N MET A 11 -11.29 -13.33 21.27
CA MET A 11 -11.56 -11.95 21.69
C MET A 11 -12.06 -11.13 20.50
N VAL A 12 -12.99 -10.22 20.77
CA VAL A 12 -13.63 -9.39 19.74
C VAL A 12 -13.62 -7.92 20.16
N VAL A 13 -13.86 -7.03 19.20
CA VAL A 13 -14.02 -5.60 19.48
C VAL A 13 -15.22 -5.40 20.43
N GLY A 14 -15.01 -4.64 21.49
CA GLY A 14 -16.00 -4.42 22.56
C GLY A 14 -15.70 -5.16 23.86
N ASP A 15 -14.78 -6.14 23.85
CA ASP A 15 -14.33 -6.80 25.07
C ASP A 15 -13.61 -5.83 26.01
N ARG A 16 -14.05 -5.77 27.27
CA ARG A 16 -13.38 -4.97 28.31
C ARG A 16 -12.49 -5.84 29.17
N ILE A 17 -11.18 -5.65 29.09
CA ILE A 17 -10.21 -6.34 29.96
C ILE A 17 -10.31 -5.78 31.38
N THR A 18 -10.80 -6.59 32.32
CA THR A 18 -10.98 -6.21 33.73
C THR A 18 -9.85 -6.72 34.64
N LYS A 19 -9.14 -7.77 34.22
CA LYS A 19 -7.94 -8.28 34.88
C LYS A 19 -6.91 -8.76 33.86
N ILE A 20 -5.64 -8.58 34.20
CA ILE A 20 -4.50 -9.21 33.53
C ILE A 20 -3.80 -10.08 34.57
N ASP A 21 -3.70 -11.36 34.27
CA ASP A 21 -3.39 -12.43 35.21
C ASP A 21 -4.31 -12.34 36.44
N LYS A 22 -3.73 -12.16 37.63
CA LYS A 22 -4.49 -12.03 38.88
C LYS A 22 -4.79 -10.58 39.25
N THR A 23 -4.35 -9.60 38.45
CA THR A 23 -4.37 -8.18 38.83
C THR A 23 -5.47 -7.41 38.11
N SER A 24 -6.28 -6.65 38.86
CA SER A 24 -7.29 -5.78 38.26
C SER A 24 -6.66 -4.64 37.46
N THR A 25 -7.24 -4.37 36.29
CA THR A 25 -6.86 -3.26 35.40
C THR A 25 -7.52 -1.93 35.79
N LYS A 26 -8.34 -1.90 36.85
CA LYS A 26 -9.04 -0.70 37.29
C LYS A 26 -8.04 0.41 37.65
N GLY A 27 -8.21 1.59 37.05
CA GLY A 27 -7.32 2.75 37.26
C GLY A 27 -5.96 2.66 36.55
N TRP A 28 -5.72 1.64 35.71
CA TRP A 28 -4.49 1.56 34.94
C TRP A 28 -4.52 2.51 33.74
N THR A 29 -3.36 3.08 33.41
CA THR A 29 -3.13 3.73 32.12
C THR A 29 -2.97 2.68 31.02
N LEU A 30 -3.23 3.08 29.77
CA LEU A 30 -3.00 2.22 28.61
C LEU A 30 -1.56 1.71 28.55
N ALA A 31 -0.58 2.56 28.85
CA ALA A 31 0.82 2.18 28.89
C ALA A 31 1.10 1.05 29.91
N ARG A 32 0.48 1.11 31.10
CA ARG A 32 0.60 0.06 32.11
C ARG A 32 -0.03 -1.25 31.66
N VAL A 33 -1.22 -1.18 31.03
CA VAL A 33 -1.88 -2.35 30.43
C VAL A 33 -0.96 -3.02 29.42
N ILE A 34 -0.43 -2.26 28.45
CA ILE A 34 0.49 -2.76 27.41
C ILE A 34 1.72 -3.43 28.04
N LYS A 35 2.30 -2.83 29.10
CA LYS A 35 3.45 -3.40 29.80
C LYS A 35 3.18 -4.80 30.37
N HIS A 36 1.98 -5.06 30.90
CA HIS A 36 1.62 -6.37 31.49
C HIS A 36 1.18 -7.39 30.44
N LEU A 37 0.63 -6.94 29.32
CA LEU A 37 0.32 -7.81 28.18
C LEU A 37 1.60 -8.34 27.52
N ARG A 38 2.68 -7.55 27.53
CA ARG A 38 4.00 -7.94 27.00
C ARG A 38 4.70 -8.95 27.90
N GLY A 39 5.59 -9.74 27.30
CA GLY A 39 6.36 -10.80 27.94
C GLY A 39 7.05 -11.67 26.89
N PRO A 40 7.83 -12.67 27.30
CA PRO A 40 8.57 -13.51 26.36
C PRO A 40 7.63 -14.25 25.40
N VAL A 41 8.04 -14.35 24.14
CA VAL A 41 7.28 -15.04 23.09
C VAL A 41 7.04 -16.49 23.51
N GLY A 42 5.84 -17.00 23.25
CA GLY A 42 5.43 -18.37 23.59
C GLY A 42 4.85 -18.53 25.00
N THR A 43 5.08 -17.58 25.92
CA THR A 43 4.41 -17.58 27.23
C THR A 43 2.94 -17.19 27.10
N SER A 44 2.13 -17.51 28.12
CA SER A 44 0.72 -17.10 28.14
C SER A 44 0.47 -15.97 29.13
N VAL A 45 -0.53 -15.15 28.85
CA VAL A 45 -1.14 -14.19 29.77
C VAL A 45 -2.62 -14.52 29.90
N ILE A 46 -3.14 -14.43 31.12
CA ILE A 46 -4.56 -14.70 31.38
C ILE A 46 -5.30 -13.36 31.35
N LEU A 47 -6.28 -13.22 30.48
CA LEU A 47 -7.12 -12.02 30.43
C LEU A 47 -8.51 -12.36 30.93
N THR A 48 -8.96 -11.66 31.97
CA THR A 48 -10.37 -11.66 32.34
C THR A 48 -11.05 -10.52 31.58
N ILE A 49 -12.00 -10.87 30.73
CA ILE A 49 -12.78 -9.93 29.93
C ILE A 49 -14.24 -9.91 30.36
N HIS A 50 -14.88 -8.77 30.17
CA HIS A 50 -16.32 -8.61 30.34
C HIS A 50 -16.97 -8.26 29.00
N ARG A 51 -17.97 -9.05 28.58
CA ARG A 51 -18.72 -8.90 27.33
C ARG A 51 -20.20 -9.12 27.63
N ASN A 52 -21.04 -8.11 27.39
CA ASN A 52 -22.50 -8.15 27.57
C ASN A 52 -22.97 -8.70 28.94
N GLY A 53 -22.31 -8.31 30.04
CA GLY A 53 -22.67 -8.77 31.39
C GLY A 53 -22.01 -10.10 31.80
N ALA A 54 -21.43 -10.84 30.85
CA ALA A 54 -20.73 -12.10 31.11
C ALA A 54 -19.22 -11.88 31.25
N VAL A 55 -18.60 -12.70 32.10
CA VAL A 55 -17.16 -12.71 32.36
C VAL A 55 -16.54 -13.93 31.69
N PHE A 56 -15.46 -13.73 30.94
CA PHE A 56 -14.72 -14.79 30.29
C PHE A 56 -13.24 -14.72 30.68
N GLU A 57 -12.63 -15.89 30.86
CA GLU A 57 -11.18 -16.02 31.01
C GLU A 57 -10.57 -16.50 29.69
N LYS A 58 -9.51 -15.81 29.24
CA LYS A 58 -8.85 -16.07 27.96
C LYS A 58 -7.35 -16.24 28.17
N HIS A 59 -6.83 -17.41 27.80
CA HIS A 59 -5.40 -17.71 27.85
C HIS A 59 -4.74 -17.28 26.54
N VAL A 60 -4.21 -16.07 26.50
CA VAL A 60 -3.58 -15.52 25.29
C VAL A 60 -2.11 -15.90 25.27
N LYS A 61 -1.71 -16.70 24.27
CA LYS A 61 -0.29 -16.99 24.03
C LYS A 61 0.38 -15.78 23.40
N ARG A 62 1.38 -15.20 24.07
CA ARG A 62 2.18 -14.08 23.57
C ARG A 62 2.89 -14.51 22.29
N ALA A 63 2.64 -13.79 21.21
CA ALA A 63 3.39 -13.93 19.97
C ALA A 63 4.35 -12.75 19.80
N LEU A 64 5.38 -12.95 18.97
CA LEU A 64 6.17 -11.85 18.47
C LEU A 64 5.26 -10.93 17.67
N LEU A 65 5.03 -9.72 18.17
CA LEU A 65 4.46 -8.65 17.36
C LEU A 65 5.66 -7.93 16.75
N PRO A 66 5.91 -8.08 15.43
CA PRO A 66 7.00 -7.36 14.79
C PRO A 66 6.79 -5.87 14.98
N SER A 67 7.87 -5.16 15.24
CA SER A 67 7.81 -3.72 15.42
C SER A 67 7.46 -3.06 14.09
N ARG A 68 7.02 -1.79 14.14
CA ARG A 68 6.77 -1.01 12.91
C ARG A 68 8.02 -0.96 12.04
N GLU A 69 9.20 -0.92 12.65
CA GLU A 69 10.50 -0.92 11.99
C GLU A 69 10.76 -2.26 11.28
N THR A 70 10.40 -3.40 11.89
CA THR A 70 10.51 -4.70 11.23
C THR A 70 9.63 -4.76 9.98
N ILE A 71 8.38 -4.30 10.06
CA ILE A 71 7.44 -4.29 8.93
C ILE A 71 7.96 -3.38 7.81
N ALA A 72 8.46 -2.19 8.16
CA ALA A 72 9.08 -1.28 7.21
C ALA A 72 10.32 -1.89 6.54
N ALA A 73 11.16 -2.59 7.30
CA ALA A 73 12.35 -3.26 6.76
C ALA A 73 11.99 -4.36 5.75
N LEU A 74 10.97 -5.18 6.05
CA LEU A 74 10.45 -6.19 5.12
C LEU A 74 9.93 -5.55 3.82
N ALA A 75 9.15 -4.47 3.93
CA ALA A 75 8.63 -3.74 2.78
C ALA A 75 9.73 -3.12 1.91
N ILE A 76 10.75 -2.51 2.53
CA ILE A 76 11.92 -1.96 1.83
C ILE A 76 12.69 -3.08 1.12
N ARG A 77 12.91 -4.20 1.81
CA ARG A 77 13.62 -5.36 1.25
C ARG A 77 12.86 -5.97 0.08
N SER A 78 11.54 -6.08 0.17
CA SER A 78 10.67 -6.45 -0.95
C SER A 78 10.88 -5.55 -2.16
N MET A 79 10.83 -4.23 -1.94
CA MET A 79 11.01 -3.23 -3.00
C MET A 79 12.42 -3.28 -3.63
N ALA A 80 13.44 -3.64 -2.86
CA ALA A 80 14.80 -3.87 -3.35
C ALA A 80 14.90 -5.15 -4.18
N TYR A 81 14.35 -6.28 -3.70
CA TYR A 81 14.32 -7.53 -4.45
C TYR A 81 13.58 -7.40 -5.78
N ARG A 82 12.46 -6.68 -5.79
CA ARG A 82 11.71 -6.37 -7.02
C ARG A 82 12.59 -5.67 -8.05
N ARG A 83 13.39 -4.70 -7.62
CA ARG A 83 14.34 -3.96 -8.48
C ARG A 83 15.48 -4.86 -8.99
N LEU A 84 15.91 -5.81 -8.19
CA LEU A 84 16.88 -6.84 -8.55
C LEU A 84 16.28 -7.98 -9.41
N ARG A 85 15.02 -7.88 -9.83
CA ARG A 85 14.28 -8.91 -10.58
C ARG A 85 14.13 -10.25 -9.85
N LYS A 86 14.28 -10.23 -8.52
CA LYS A 86 14.03 -11.36 -7.61
C LYS A 86 12.58 -11.33 -7.15
N LEU A 87 11.66 -11.68 -8.07
CA LEU A 87 10.23 -11.43 -7.88
C LEU A 87 9.60 -12.32 -6.83
N GLU A 88 10.08 -13.56 -6.70
CA GLU A 88 9.63 -14.52 -5.70
C GLU A 88 9.97 -14.03 -4.29
N GLU A 89 11.22 -13.64 -4.05
CA GLU A 89 11.65 -13.08 -2.77
C GLU A 89 10.95 -11.75 -2.48
N ALA A 90 10.80 -10.88 -3.49
CA ALA A 90 10.06 -9.63 -3.33
C ALA A 90 8.62 -9.87 -2.87
N THR A 91 7.95 -10.83 -3.49
CA THR A 91 6.57 -11.19 -3.15
C THR A 91 6.48 -11.75 -1.73
N LYS A 92 7.35 -12.70 -1.37
CA LYS A 92 7.37 -13.30 -0.03
C LYS A 92 7.51 -12.24 1.06
N GLU A 93 8.41 -11.28 0.86
CA GLU A 93 8.67 -10.20 1.81
C GLU A 93 7.50 -9.21 1.90
N ALA A 94 6.86 -8.88 0.78
CA ALA A 94 5.66 -8.03 0.75
C ALA A 94 4.47 -8.70 1.44
N GLU A 95 4.21 -9.97 1.13
CA GLU A 95 3.13 -10.76 1.73
C GLU A 95 3.34 -10.87 3.24
N THR A 96 4.57 -11.18 3.68
CA THR A 96 4.90 -11.22 5.11
C THR A 96 4.68 -9.85 5.78
N ALA A 97 5.16 -8.75 5.19
CA ALA A 97 4.94 -7.42 5.75
C ALA A 97 3.44 -7.06 5.85
N PHE A 98 2.65 -7.44 4.85
CA PHE A 98 1.23 -7.14 4.77
C PHE A 98 0.37 -8.02 5.70
N GLU A 99 0.75 -9.28 5.90
CA GLU A 99 0.12 -10.17 6.90
C GLU A 99 0.36 -9.69 8.32
N LEU A 100 1.55 -9.14 8.59
CA LEU A 100 1.89 -8.61 9.90
C LEU A 100 1.11 -7.33 10.24
N ASP A 101 0.94 -6.42 9.29
CA ASP A 101 0.06 -5.25 9.43
C ASP A 101 -0.42 -4.75 8.07
N SER A 102 -1.64 -5.16 7.70
CA SER A 102 -2.27 -4.75 6.44
C SER A 102 -2.67 -3.27 6.43
N SER A 103 -2.60 -2.57 7.57
CA SER A 103 -2.86 -1.13 7.67
C SER A 103 -1.61 -0.28 7.43
N ASN A 104 -0.42 -0.87 7.57
CA ASN A 104 0.86 -0.19 7.40
C ASN A 104 1.07 0.27 5.94
N GLU A 105 1.39 1.55 5.75
CA GLU A 105 1.56 2.13 4.42
C GLU A 105 2.70 1.48 3.62
N ALA A 106 3.85 1.22 4.24
CA ALA A 106 4.97 0.60 3.54
C ALA A 106 4.64 -0.83 3.09
N ALA A 107 3.96 -1.60 3.95
CA ALA A 107 3.48 -2.93 3.60
C ALA A 107 2.46 -2.90 2.46
N LYS A 108 1.50 -1.96 2.49
CA LYS A 108 0.54 -1.74 1.39
C LYS A 108 1.23 -1.41 0.07
N ILE A 109 2.21 -0.51 0.09
CA ILE A 109 2.96 -0.10 -1.12
C ILE A 109 3.73 -1.29 -1.69
N ALA A 110 4.45 -2.05 -0.86
CA ALA A 110 5.17 -3.23 -1.30
C ALA A 110 4.23 -4.30 -1.90
N MET A 111 3.10 -4.57 -1.24
CA MET A 111 2.09 -5.51 -1.72
C MET A 111 1.43 -5.03 -3.01
N ALA A 112 1.16 -3.73 -3.14
CA ALA A 112 0.64 -3.14 -4.37
C ALA A 112 1.64 -3.30 -5.53
N ALA A 113 2.94 -3.11 -5.29
CA ALA A 113 3.96 -3.34 -6.30
C ALA A 113 4.00 -4.81 -6.77
N THR A 114 3.84 -5.77 -5.86
CA THR A 114 3.68 -7.19 -6.21
C THR A 114 2.43 -7.44 -7.07
N TYR A 115 1.30 -6.79 -6.75
CA TYR A 115 0.10 -6.88 -7.60
C TYR A 115 0.32 -6.26 -8.98
N MET A 116 1.04 -5.15 -9.08
CA MET A 116 1.43 -4.54 -10.36
C MET A 116 2.23 -5.52 -11.23
N ASP A 117 3.19 -6.22 -10.64
CA ASP A 117 4.02 -7.21 -11.35
C ASP A 117 3.19 -8.41 -11.84
N ARG A 118 2.21 -8.84 -11.04
CA ARG A 118 1.21 -9.87 -11.40
C ARG A 118 0.09 -9.36 -12.31
N ARG A 119 0.16 -8.09 -12.77
CA ARG A 119 -0.86 -7.40 -13.59
C ARG A 119 -2.25 -7.30 -12.95
N ASN A 120 -2.32 -7.43 -11.63
CA ASN A 120 -3.55 -7.31 -10.88
C ASN A 120 -3.76 -5.84 -10.46
N TYR A 121 -4.02 -4.98 -11.44
CA TYR A 121 -4.05 -3.53 -11.26
C TYR A 121 -5.18 -3.08 -10.33
N ASP A 122 -6.34 -3.75 -10.35
CA ASP A 122 -7.46 -3.42 -9.47
C ASP A 122 -7.11 -3.59 -8.00
N ARG A 123 -6.41 -4.67 -7.64
CA ARG A 123 -5.96 -4.88 -6.25
C ARG A 123 -4.86 -3.90 -5.87
N ALA A 124 -3.95 -3.58 -6.79
CA ALA A 124 -2.93 -2.56 -6.55
C ALA A 124 -3.59 -1.19 -6.27
N LEU A 125 -4.55 -0.75 -7.10
CA LEU A 125 -5.28 0.50 -6.93
C LEU A 125 -6.00 0.57 -5.58
N ARG A 126 -6.66 -0.51 -5.14
CA ARG A 126 -7.31 -0.55 -3.82
C ARG A 126 -6.32 -0.31 -2.67
N LEU A 127 -5.13 -0.90 -2.73
CA LEU A 127 -4.12 -0.74 -1.69
C LEU A 127 -3.45 0.63 -1.70
N LEU A 128 -3.29 1.23 -2.88
CA LEU A 128 -2.67 2.53 -3.06
C LEU A 128 -3.63 3.68 -2.78
N SER A 129 -4.93 3.44 -2.96
CA SER A 129 -5.97 4.44 -2.73
C SER A 129 -5.86 5.02 -1.31
N GLY A 130 -5.76 6.35 -1.24
CA GLY A 130 -5.63 7.09 0.02
C GLY A 130 -4.20 7.27 0.55
N ILE A 131 -3.17 6.68 -0.07
CA ILE A 131 -1.77 6.91 0.32
C ILE A 131 -1.20 8.14 -0.40
N ASN A 132 -1.64 9.32 0.03
CA ASN A 132 -1.33 10.58 -0.66
C ASN A 132 0.07 11.15 -0.34
N ASN A 133 0.69 10.76 0.78
CA ASN A 133 1.94 11.38 1.23
C ASN A 133 3.21 10.65 0.73
N SER A 134 3.06 9.57 -0.05
CA SER A 134 4.17 8.78 -0.59
C SER A 134 4.28 8.95 -2.10
N ALA A 135 5.40 9.50 -2.58
CA ALA A 135 5.63 9.63 -4.02
C ALA A 135 5.68 8.26 -4.72
N THR A 136 6.22 7.24 -4.06
CA THR A 136 6.24 5.86 -4.57
C THR A 136 4.83 5.29 -4.70
N ALA A 137 3.94 5.55 -3.71
CA ALA A 137 2.56 5.10 -3.81
C ALA A 137 1.85 5.78 -5.00
N ARG A 138 1.98 7.10 -5.10
CA ARG A 138 1.33 7.90 -6.14
C ARG A 138 1.78 7.55 -7.55
N ILE A 139 3.07 7.28 -7.74
CA ILE A 139 3.59 6.92 -9.06
C ILE A 139 3.17 5.51 -9.47
N LEU A 140 3.12 4.57 -8.52
CA LEU A 140 2.56 3.23 -8.76
C LEU A 140 1.06 3.31 -9.08
N GLU A 141 0.33 4.18 -8.39
CA GLU A 141 -1.11 4.40 -8.62
C GLU A 141 -1.35 5.00 -10.00
N ALA A 142 -0.62 6.05 -10.37
CA ALA A 142 -0.65 6.63 -11.70
C ALA A 142 -0.33 5.59 -12.79
N THR A 143 0.67 4.73 -12.54
CA THR A 143 1.03 3.64 -13.45
C THR A 143 -0.08 2.61 -13.56
N ALA A 144 -0.74 2.25 -12.46
CA ALA A 144 -1.85 1.32 -12.45
C ALA A 144 -3.03 1.86 -13.29
N TYR A 145 -3.40 3.13 -13.11
CA TYR A 145 -4.42 3.80 -13.92
C TYR A 145 -4.06 3.81 -15.41
N ALA A 146 -2.80 4.11 -15.76
CA ALA A 146 -2.34 4.05 -17.15
C ALA A 146 -2.44 2.63 -17.74
N LYS A 147 -2.14 1.59 -16.95
CA LYS A 147 -2.22 0.18 -17.38
C LYS A 147 -3.64 -0.33 -17.57
N VAL A 148 -4.63 0.20 -16.83
CA VAL A 148 -6.06 -0.10 -17.05
C VAL A 148 -6.70 0.80 -18.11
N GLY A 149 -5.97 1.80 -18.62
CA GLY A 149 -6.41 2.67 -19.71
C GLY A 149 -7.09 3.97 -19.25
N ASP A 150 -7.16 4.24 -17.95
CA ASP A 150 -7.61 5.54 -17.43
C ASP A 150 -6.45 6.54 -17.41
N PHE A 151 -6.07 6.99 -18.60
CA PHE A 151 -4.94 7.89 -18.79
C PHE A 151 -5.16 9.27 -18.16
N ARG A 152 -6.42 9.70 -18.00
CA ARG A 152 -6.73 10.99 -17.39
C ARG A 152 -6.34 10.98 -15.91
N GLN A 153 -6.85 10.00 -15.15
CA GLN A 153 -6.49 9.85 -13.74
C GLN A 153 -4.99 9.60 -13.57
N ALA A 154 -4.40 8.80 -14.45
CA ALA A 154 -2.97 8.53 -14.46
C ALA A 154 -2.13 9.82 -14.54
N ILE A 155 -2.45 10.70 -15.48
CA ILE A 155 -1.74 11.98 -15.68
C ILE A 155 -2.00 12.94 -14.51
N ASP A 156 -3.25 13.05 -14.05
CA ASP A 156 -3.61 13.96 -12.95
C ASP A 156 -2.88 13.59 -11.65
N ILE A 157 -2.78 12.29 -11.33
CA ILE A 157 -2.04 11.81 -10.15
C ILE A 157 -0.55 12.10 -10.29
N PHE A 158 0.05 11.80 -11.45
CA PHE A 158 1.47 11.99 -11.70
C PHE A 158 1.89 13.47 -11.59
N ARG A 159 1.12 14.38 -12.20
CA ARG A 159 1.41 15.83 -12.19
C ARG A 159 1.37 16.44 -10.80
N ALA A 160 0.62 15.83 -9.88
CA ALA A 160 0.54 16.30 -8.51
C ALA A 160 1.67 15.74 -7.61
N ILE A 161 2.61 14.94 -8.15
CA ILE A 161 3.83 14.54 -7.44
C ILE A 161 4.86 15.69 -7.56
N PRO A 162 5.44 16.17 -6.44
CA PRO A 162 6.47 17.22 -6.48
C PRO A 162 7.68 16.80 -7.33
N GLU A 163 8.13 17.67 -8.23
CA GLU A 163 9.20 17.39 -9.19
C GLU A 163 10.53 17.03 -8.51
N GLU A 164 10.82 17.65 -7.36
CA GLU A 164 11.98 17.34 -6.51
C GLU A 164 12.07 15.86 -6.14
N LYS A 165 10.91 15.21 -5.92
CA LYS A 165 10.83 13.76 -5.60
C LYS A 165 11.05 12.90 -6.84
N LEU A 166 10.83 13.43 -8.04
CA LEU A 166 11.01 12.75 -9.34
C LEU A 166 12.39 13.00 -9.96
N SER A 167 13.29 13.65 -9.23
CA SER A 167 14.66 13.92 -9.66
C SER A 167 15.44 12.62 -9.94
N SER A 168 16.34 12.66 -10.93
CA SER A 168 17.27 11.57 -11.23
C SER A 168 18.19 11.19 -10.05
N LYS A 169 18.34 12.09 -9.06
CA LYS A 169 19.05 11.80 -7.80
C LYS A 169 18.31 10.80 -6.92
N ASN A 170 16.99 10.68 -7.08
CA ASN A 170 16.18 9.66 -6.41
C ASN A 170 16.04 8.43 -7.31
N VAL A 171 17.08 7.60 -7.33
CA VAL A 171 17.20 6.45 -8.24
C VAL A 171 15.96 5.52 -8.19
N PRO A 172 15.41 5.16 -7.01
CA PRO A 172 14.18 4.37 -6.95
C PRO A 172 12.99 4.98 -7.68
N LEU A 173 12.72 6.27 -7.47
CA LEU A 173 11.57 6.97 -8.07
C LEU A 173 11.80 7.33 -9.53
N TRP A 174 13.03 7.59 -9.94
CA TRP A 174 13.36 7.85 -11.34
C TRP A 174 13.05 6.63 -12.22
N LYS A 175 13.33 5.41 -11.74
CA LYS A 175 12.94 4.18 -12.44
C LYS A 175 11.41 4.04 -12.52
N ASP A 176 10.72 4.25 -11.41
CA ASP A 176 9.25 4.15 -11.37
C ASP A 176 8.60 5.19 -12.31
N ARG A 177 9.22 6.39 -12.45
CA ARG A 177 8.86 7.39 -13.46
C ARG A 177 9.04 6.83 -14.86
N ALA A 178 10.20 6.26 -15.19
CA ALA A 178 10.41 5.68 -16.52
C ALA A 178 9.35 4.60 -16.86
N ASP A 179 8.99 3.77 -15.89
CA ASP A 179 7.94 2.75 -16.06
C ASP A 179 6.55 3.36 -16.29
N PHE A 180 6.21 4.46 -15.59
CA PHE A 180 4.99 5.24 -15.83
C PHE A 180 4.94 5.81 -17.26
N LEU A 181 6.03 6.45 -17.70
CA LEU A 181 6.10 7.05 -19.04
C LEU A 181 6.01 6.02 -20.15
N LEU A 182 6.59 4.84 -19.93
CA LEU A 182 6.42 3.69 -20.83
C LEU A 182 4.95 3.25 -20.89
N ALA A 183 4.20 3.32 -19.79
CA ALA A 183 2.77 2.99 -19.76
C ALA A 183 1.90 4.01 -20.51
N LEU A 184 2.33 5.27 -20.67
CA LEU A 184 1.61 6.29 -21.44
C LEU A 184 1.84 6.22 -22.96
N LYS A 185 2.85 5.48 -23.44
CA LYS A 185 3.15 5.39 -24.89
C LYS A 185 1.93 5.01 -25.76
N PRO A 186 1.10 4.00 -25.39
CA PRO A 186 -0.08 3.64 -26.18
C PRO A 186 -1.12 4.78 -26.25
N PHE A 187 -1.26 5.56 -25.18
CA PHE A 187 -2.16 6.72 -25.16
C PHE A 187 -1.69 7.79 -26.13
N VAL A 188 -0.41 8.19 -26.06
CA VAL A 188 0.16 9.19 -26.97
C VAL A 188 0.01 8.75 -28.42
N ALA A 189 0.33 7.49 -28.74
CA ALA A 189 0.18 6.93 -30.08
C ALA A 189 -1.28 6.96 -30.57
N SER A 190 -2.23 6.58 -29.70
CA SER A 190 -3.67 6.61 -30.00
C SER A 190 -4.16 8.03 -30.28
N LYS A 191 -3.78 8.99 -29.44
CA LYS A 191 -4.12 10.41 -29.60
C LYS A 191 -3.56 11.00 -30.89
N MET A 192 -2.30 10.72 -31.22
CA MET A 192 -1.70 11.14 -32.48
C MET A 192 -2.42 10.54 -33.69
N LYS A 193 -2.73 9.24 -33.66
CA LYS A 193 -3.47 8.56 -34.75
C LYS A 193 -4.86 9.18 -34.95
N ASN A 194 -5.59 9.43 -33.87
CA ASN A 194 -6.92 10.04 -33.93
C ASN A 194 -6.86 11.48 -34.45
N ALA A 195 -5.84 12.25 -34.07
CA ALA A 195 -5.63 13.59 -34.60
C ALA A 195 -5.45 13.59 -36.12
N VAL A 196 -4.64 12.67 -36.65
CA VAL A 196 -4.42 12.52 -38.10
C VAL A 196 -5.73 12.15 -38.81
N ALA A 197 -6.52 11.23 -38.27
CA ALA A 197 -7.79 10.83 -38.85
C ALA A 197 -8.82 11.99 -38.86
N LEU A 198 -8.93 12.72 -37.75
CA LEU A 198 -9.84 13.88 -37.64
C LEU A 198 -9.41 15.02 -38.57
N LYS A 199 -8.11 15.26 -38.72
CA LYS A 199 -7.57 16.22 -39.69
C LYS A 199 -7.96 15.85 -41.12
N ALA A 200 -7.87 14.57 -41.49
CA ALA A 200 -8.27 14.08 -42.82
C ALA A 200 -9.77 14.28 -43.09
N GLN A 201 -10.60 14.32 -42.04
CA GLN A 201 -12.03 14.60 -42.12
C GLN A 201 -12.37 16.11 -42.06
N GLY A 202 -11.38 17.00 -42.04
CA GLY A 202 -11.60 18.45 -41.87
C GLY A 202 -12.00 18.88 -40.45
N ARG A 203 -11.98 17.97 -39.47
CA ARG A 203 -12.37 18.21 -38.07
C ARG A 203 -11.19 18.75 -37.26
N TYR A 204 -10.67 19.91 -37.66
CA TYR A 204 -9.42 20.47 -37.11
C TYR A 204 -9.48 20.77 -35.61
N LYS A 205 -10.61 21.28 -35.10
CA LYS A 205 -10.78 21.59 -33.68
C LYS A 205 -10.60 20.34 -32.81
N GLU A 206 -11.16 19.22 -33.24
CA GLU A 206 -11.09 17.95 -32.52
C GLU A 206 -9.71 17.31 -32.66
N ALA A 207 -9.08 17.43 -33.83
CA ALA A 207 -7.70 17.02 -34.03
C ALA A 207 -6.74 17.76 -33.07
N LEU A 208 -6.93 19.06 -32.88
CA LEU A 208 -6.14 19.87 -31.93
C LEU A 208 -6.35 19.42 -30.48
N ILE A 209 -7.57 19.03 -30.09
CA ILE A 209 -7.83 18.48 -28.75
C ILE A 209 -7.04 17.18 -28.55
N GLN A 210 -7.03 16.27 -29.54
CA GLN A 210 -6.25 15.03 -29.42
C GLN A 210 -4.74 15.31 -29.30
N LEU A 211 -4.21 16.27 -30.07
CA LEU A 211 -2.81 16.67 -29.97
C LEU A 211 -2.48 17.32 -28.63
N ALA A 212 -3.38 18.15 -28.09
CA ALA A 212 -3.21 18.75 -26.77
C ALA A 212 -3.15 17.69 -25.67
N ASP A 213 -3.98 16.64 -25.75
CA ASP A 213 -3.92 15.51 -24.82
C ASP A 213 -2.60 14.73 -24.95
N ALA A 214 -2.11 14.52 -26.17
CA ALA A 214 -0.82 13.88 -26.42
C ALA A 214 0.35 14.70 -25.86
N LEU A 215 0.31 16.02 -26.02
CA LEU A 215 1.29 16.97 -25.49
C LEU A 215 1.32 16.94 -23.95
N LYS A 216 0.16 16.97 -23.29
CA LYS A 216 0.11 16.86 -21.81
C LYS A 216 0.76 15.58 -21.28
N ALA A 217 0.64 14.48 -22.02
CA ALA A 217 1.29 13.22 -21.67
C ALA A 217 2.79 13.25 -22.00
N ALA A 218 3.20 13.94 -23.06
CA ALA A 218 4.61 14.12 -23.45
C ALA A 218 5.35 15.09 -22.50
N ASP A 219 4.71 16.14 -21.99
CA ASP A 219 5.29 17.04 -20.99
C ASP A 219 5.60 16.33 -19.66
N ALA A 220 4.92 15.19 -19.41
CA ALA A 220 5.25 14.33 -18.28
C ALA A 220 6.49 13.45 -18.54
N MET A 221 6.89 13.24 -19.80
CA MET A 221 8.01 12.38 -20.21
C MET A 221 9.37 13.07 -20.01
#